data_AF-A0A9E0QDK9-F1
#
_entry.id   AF-A0A9E0QDK9-F1
#
_cell.length_a   1.000
_cell.length_b   1.000
_cell.length_c   1.000
_cell.angle_alpha   90.00
_cell.angle_beta   90.00
_cell.angle_gamma   90.00
#
_symmetry.space_group_name_H-M   'P 1'
#
loop_
_entity.id
_entity.type
_entity.pdbx_description
1 polymer ?
#
loop_
_entity_poly.entity_id
_entity_poly.type
_entity_poly.pdbx_seq_one_letter_code
_entity_poly.pdbx_strand_id
1 'polypeptide(L)'
;MKRRTLRITKIITVLTTVCTLLIGCASQQAKVSSDQYSGYLNDYAKLTKVKGQENLRWISDELRSGGYNKVMFDKTVVYPQSISTLFLEDVAAIFDHALRKSFADSVEVVTQPGPGVLRIKPAITGLTSETEGVKTYEFIPVAAIYNGFKAAMGWRSKVSQLFLEFDVIDSVSGKSMAAGVRKGTNEQLTQEEVTLSDVRPIVQEWAKQGANSTKGLFSEASPKIKAVTY
;
A
#
# COMPACT_ATOMS: atom_id res chain seq x y z
N MET A 1 -24.23 61.33 45.74
CA MET A 1 -23.19 60.33 46.10
C MET A 1 -23.81 58.93 46.04
N LYS A 2 -23.04 57.91 45.61
CA LYS A 2 -23.38 56.48 45.33
C LYS A 2 -24.00 56.14 43.96
N ARG A 3 -23.09 55.76 43.04
CA ARG A 3 -23.28 54.79 41.95
C ARG A 3 -23.69 53.42 42.52
N ARG A 4 -24.36 52.59 41.71
CA ARG A 4 -24.00 51.18 41.38
C ARG A 4 -25.19 50.50 40.68
N THR A 5 -25.21 50.43 39.35
CA THR A 5 -24.69 49.30 38.56
C THR A 5 -25.19 47.93 39.05
N LEU A 6 -26.49 47.66 38.90
CA LEU A 6 -27.01 46.31 39.17
C LEU A 6 -28.27 46.07 38.32
N ARG A 7 -28.09 45.78 37.02
CA ARG A 7 -29.11 45.14 36.16
C ARG A 7 -28.63 44.79 34.74
N ILE A 8 -27.34 44.89 34.43
CA ILE A 8 -26.80 44.55 33.10
C ILE A 8 -25.98 43.23 33.14
N THR A 9 -25.64 42.72 34.32
CA THR A 9 -24.77 41.55 34.49
C THR A 9 -25.46 40.19 34.27
N LYS A 10 -26.76 40.13 33.93
CA LYS A 10 -27.46 38.85 33.68
C LYS A 10 -27.83 38.59 32.22
N ILE A 11 -27.56 39.51 31.30
CA ILE A 11 -27.93 39.33 29.89
C ILE A 11 -26.71 38.99 29.01
N ILE A 12 -25.48 39.22 29.49
CA ILE A 12 -24.26 38.93 28.73
C ILE A 12 -23.81 37.46 28.88
N THR A 13 -24.34 36.71 29.84
CA THR A 13 -23.95 35.31 30.08
C THR A 13 -24.66 34.28 29.18
N VAL A 14 -25.65 34.69 28.36
CA VAL A 14 -26.45 33.76 27.54
C VAL A 14 -26.05 33.76 26.05
N LEU A 15 -25.18 34.67 25.61
CA LEU A 15 -24.77 34.80 24.19
C LEU A 15 -23.37 34.25 23.89
N THR A 16 -22.81 33.40 24.77
CA THR A 16 -21.46 32.82 24.59
C THR A 16 -21.50 31.29 24.62
N THR A 17 -22.53 30.67 24.03
CA THR A 17 -22.68 29.21 24.02
C THR A 17 -23.32 28.69 22.73
N VAL A 18 -22.98 29.27 21.57
CA VAL A 18 -23.36 28.72 20.25
C VAL A 18 -22.24 28.95 19.24
N CYS A 19 -21.04 28.43 19.49
CA CYS A 19 -19.97 28.52 18.48
C CYS A 19 -18.93 27.38 18.43
N THR A 20 -19.21 26.20 18.99
CA THR A 20 -18.25 25.08 18.92
C THR A 20 -18.93 23.72 18.76
N LEU A 21 -19.69 23.55 17.68
CA LEU A 21 -20.04 22.21 17.18
C LEU A 21 -19.92 22.17 15.64
N LEU A 22 -18.76 22.59 15.14
CA LEU A 22 -18.20 22.03 13.92
C LEU A 22 -16.92 21.28 14.32
N ILE A 23 -17.10 20.23 15.14
CA ILE A 23 -16.09 19.17 15.20
C ILE A 23 -16.22 18.49 13.85
N GLY A 24 -15.31 18.85 12.95
CA GLY A 24 -15.24 18.24 11.64
C GLY A 24 -15.25 16.72 11.78
N CYS A 25 -15.99 16.05 10.92
CA CYS A 25 -15.66 14.70 10.51
C CYS A 25 -14.32 14.76 9.76
N ALA A 26 -13.23 15.07 10.47
CA ALA A 26 -11.93 14.59 10.09
C ALA A 26 -12.02 13.09 10.31
N SER A 27 -12.43 12.38 9.26
CA SER A 27 -12.25 10.94 9.15
C SER A 27 -10.87 10.65 9.70
N GLN A 28 -10.83 9.93 10.81
CA GLN A 28 -9.62 9.53 11.49
C GLN A 28 -8.94 8.53 10.55
N GLN A 29 -8.29 9.07 9.52
CA GLN A 29 -7.37 8.35 8.68
C GLN A 29 -6.26 7.98 9.66
N ALA A 30 -6.31 6.76 10.18
CA ALA A 30 -5.30 6.24 11.09
C ALA A 30 -3.95 6.58 10.43
N LYS A 31 -3.20 7.51 11.02
CA LYS A 31 -1.86 7.84 10.54
C LYS A 31 -1.07 6.57 10.69
N VAL A 32 -0.82 5.91 9.57
CA VAL A 32 -0.07 4.67 9.56
C VAL A 32 1.39 5.04 9.81
N SER A 33 1.86 4.70 11.01
CA SER A 33 3.17 5.08 11.47
C SER A 33 4.22 4.15 10.87
N SER A 34 5.38 4.69 10.48
CA SER A 34 6.43 3.98 9.72
C SER A 34 7.02 2.79 10.47
N ASP A 35 6.97 2.80 11.81
CA ASP A 35 7.34 1.70 12.70
C ASP A 35 6.43 0.46 12.53
N GLN A 36 5.29 0.60 11.86
CA GLN A 36 4.41 -0.51 11.52
C GLN A 36 4.72 -1.17 10.16
N TYR A 37 5.76 -0.72 9.45
CA TYR A 37 6.10 -1.23 8.12
C TYR A 37 7.56 -1.62 7.99
N SER A 38 7.92 -2.18 6.84
CA SER A 38 9.28 -2.64 6.60
C SER A 38 10.30 -1.50 6.55
N GLY A 39 9.88 -0.29 6.19
CA GLY A 39 10.76 0.86 5.90
C GLY A 39 11.15 0.97 4.42
N TYR A 40 10.58 0.13 3.54
CA TYR A 40 10.86 0.16 2.10
C TYR A 40 10.34 1.43 1.41
N LEU A 41 9.17 1.92 1.82
CA LEU A 41 8.57 3.14 1.26
C LEU A 41 9.05 4.38 2.03
N ASN A 42 9.27 5.46 1.29
CA ASN A 42 9.72 6.73 1.89
C ASN A 42 8.64 7.43 2.73
N ASP A 43 7.36 7.21 2.44
CA ASP A 43 6.25 7.92 3.09
C ASP A 43 4.96 7.07 3.15
N TYR A 44 4.77 6.37 4.27
CA TYR A 44 3.58 5.56 4.53
C TYR A 44 2.34 6.39 4.87
N ALA A 45 2.49 7.65 5.29
CA ALA A 45 1.40 8.46 5.81
C ALA A 45 0.37 8.84 4.72
N LYS A 46 0.77 8.77 3.45
CA LYS A 46 -0.11 9.00 2.29
C LYS A 46 -1.00 7.81 1.95
N LEU A 47 -0.69 6.63 2.47
CA LEU A 47 -1.39 5.41 2.12
C LEU A 47 -2.80 5.36 2.72
N THR A 48 -3.74 4.84 1.93
CA THR A 48 -5.15 4.76 2.31
C THR A 48 -5.69 3.35 2.07
N LYS A 49 -6.62 2.87 2.91
CA LYS A 49 -7.20 1.52 2.76
C LYS A 49 -8.04 1.44 1.49
N VAL A 50 -7.78 0.43 0.68
CA VAL A 50 -8.60 0.11 -0.50
C VAL A 50 -9.86 -0.59 -0.01
N LYS A 51 -11.04 -0.09 -0.37
CA LYS A 51 -12.32 -0.63 0.08
C LYS A 51 -12.45 -2.11 -0.30
N GLY A 52 -12.78 -2.96 0.68
CA GLY A 52 -12.99 -4.40 0.48
C GLY A 52 -11.72 -5.23 0.32
N GLN A 53 -10.53 -4.65 0.52
CA GLN A 53 -9.26 -5.36 0.50
C GLN A 53 -8.40 -4.97 1.70
N GLU A 54 -7.57 -5.91 2.15
CA GLU A 54 -6.54 -5.68 3.17
C GLU A 54 -5.27 -5.05 2.54
N ASN A 55 -5.47 -4.06 1.67
CA ASN A 55 -4.43 -3.40 0.89
C ASN A 55 -4.44 -1.89 1.17
N LEU A 56 -3.25 -1.30 1.20
CA LEU A 56 -3.07 0.13 1.30
C LEU A 56 -2.50 0.67 0.00
N ARG A 57 -3.03 1.80 -0.47
CA ARG A 57 -2.58 2.42 -1.71
C ARG A 57 -2.65 3.94 -1.63
N TRP A 58 -1.72 4.56 -2.33
CA TRP A 58 -1.75 5.96 -2.70
C TRP A 58 -1.47 6.11 -4.20
N ILE A 59 -2.10 7.11 -4.82
CA ILE A 59 -1.90 7.52 -6.21
C ILE A 59 -1.85 9.04 -6.18
N SER A 60 -0.86 9.64 -6.84
CA SER A 60 -0.72 11.08 -6.97
C SER A 60 -1.78 11.66 -7.90
N ASP A 61 -2.15 12.93 -7.71
CA ASP A 61 -3.09 13.61 -8.61
C ASP A 61 -2.49 13.81 -10.01
N GLU A 62 -1.17 13.96 -10.09
CA GLU A 62 -0.44 14.03 -11.35
C GLU A 62 -0.60 12.75 -12.17
N LEU A 63 -0.42 11.58 -11.54
CA LEU A 63 -0.65 10.30 -12.22
C LEU A 63 -2.13 10.14 -12.65
N ARG A 64 -3.08 10.62 -11.84
CA ARG A 64 -4.51 10.62 -12.21
C ARG A 64 -4.81 11.54 -13.39
N SER A 65 -4.06 12.64 -13.52
CA SER A 65 -4.26 13.63 -14.60
C SER A 65 -3.78 13.15 -15.97
N GLY A 66 -2.96 12.09 -16.02
CA GLY A 66 -2.52 11.43 -17.25
C GLY A 66 -1.08 11.71 -17.64
N GLY A 67 -0.76 11.50 -18.92
CA GLY A 67 0.59 11.68 -19.45
C GLY A 67 1.50 10.45 -19.33
N TYR A 68 1.03 9.36 -18.73
CA TYR A 68 1.75 8.08 -18.63
C TYR A 68 1.05 7.01 -19.45
N ASN A 69 1.82 6.26 -20.23
CA ASN A 69 1.32 5.20 -21.12
C ASN A 69 2.23 3.97 -21.20
N LYS A 70 3.39 4.02 -20.53
CA LYS A 70 4.40 2.96 -20.54
C LYS A 70 4.83 2.63 -19.12
N VAL A 71 5.30 1.40 -18.94
CA VAL A 71 5.89 0.96 -17.69
C VAL A 71 7.27 0.34 -17.89
N MET A 72 8.12 0.44 -16.88
CA MET A 72 9.33 -0.35 -16.73
C MET A 72 9.40 -0.90 -15.31
N PHE A 73 10.23 -1.93 -15.10
CA PHE A 73 10.32 -2.62 -13.81
C PHE A 73 11.76 -2.72 -13.33
N ASP A 74 11.98 -2.33 -12.08
CA ASP A 74 13.13 -2.82 -11.33
C ASP A 74 12.90 -4.30 -10.98
N LYS A 75 13.99 -5.04 -10.74
CA LYS A 75 13.90 -6.41 -10.24
C LYS A 75 13.20 -6.40 -8.87
N THR A 76 12.28 -7.34 -8.65
CA THR A 76 11.73 -7.55 -7.31
C THR A 76 12.83 -7.95 -6.33
N VAL A 77 12.90 -7.24 -5.20
CA VAL A 77 13.89 -7.49 -4.13
C VAL A 77 13.20 -8.06 -2.87
N VAL A 78 13.99 -8.64 -1.97
CA VAL A 78 13.57 -8.88 -0.58
C VAL A 78 14.05 -7.72 0.30
N TYR A 79 13.18 -7.16 1.12
CA TYR A 79 13.51 -6.03 1.98
C TYR A 79 12.94 -6.16 3.40
N PRO A 80 13.69 -5.83 4.46
CA PRO A 80 15.11 -5.46 4.43
C PRO A 80 15.99 -6.66 4.07
N GLN A 81 17.20 -6.42 3.57
CA GLN A 81 18.10 -7.51 3.15
C GLN A 81 18.38 -8.52 4.28
N SER A 82 18.28 -8.11 5.54
CA SER A 82 18.46 -8.96 6.72
C SER A 82 17.45 -10.11 6.84
N ILE A 83 16.30 -10.04 6.16
CA ILE A 83 15.31 -11.12 6.14
C ILE A 83 15.46 -12.04 4.92
N SER A 84 16.39 -11.77 4.00
CA SER A 84 16.56 -12.54 2.78
C SER A 84 16.87 -14.01 3.08
N THR A 85 16.08 -14.90 2.49
CA THR A 85 16.25 -16.36 2.50
C THR A 85 16.09 -16.87 1.07
N LEU A 86 16.62 -18.06 0.76
CA LEU A 86 16.42 -18.68 -0.57
C LEU A 86 14.94 -18.75 -0.94
N PHE A 87 14.08 -19.10 0.02
CA PHE A 87 12.64 -19.13 -0.19
C PHE A 87 12.08 -17.75 -0.59
N LEU A 88 12.39 -16.68 0.14
CA LEU A 88 11.88 -15.33 -0.17
C LEU A 88 12.46 -14.77 -1.48
N GLU A 89 13.71 -15.11 -1.81
CA GLU A 89 14.31 -14.77 -3.11
C GLU A 89 13.59 -15.51 -4.26
N ASP A 90 13.22 -16.78 -4.06
CA ASP A 90 12.41 -17.53 -5.02
C ASP A 90 11.00 -16.92 -5.15
N VAL A 91 10.38 -16.48 -4.04
CA VAL A 91 9.10 -15.75 -4.06
C VAL A 91 9.23 -14.45 -4.86
N ALA A 92 10.30 -13.68 -4.65
CA ALA A 92 10.56 -12.45 -5.40
C ALA A 92 10.75 -12.76 -6.90
N ALA A 93 11.45 -13.83 -7.26
CA ALA A 93 11.67 -14.25 -8.63
C ALA A 93 10.37 -14.66 -9.35
N ILE A 94 9.51 -15.47 -8.70
CA ILE A 94 8.21 -15.84 -9.30
C ILE A 94 7.29 -14.63 -9.43
N PHE A 95 7.37 -13.65 -8.52
CA PHE A 95 6.60 -12.41 -8.64
C PHE A 95 7.11 -11.54 -9.80
N ASP A 96 8.43 -11.37 -9.96
CA ASP A 96 9.00 -10.63 -11.10
C ASP A 96 8.54 -11.22 -12.44
N HIS A 97 8.59 -12.55 -12.58
CA HIS A 97 8.10 -13.23 -13.77
C HIS A 97 6.58 -13.01 -13.98
N ALA A 98 5.77 -13.16 -12.94
CA ALA A 98 4.32 -12.94 -13.03
C ALA A 98 3.98 -11.49 -13.39
N LEU A 99 4.72 -10.53 -12.83
CA LEU A 99 4.55 -9.10 -13.05
C LEU A 99 4.81 -8.73 -14.51
N ARG A 100 5.99 -9.11 -15.03
CA ARG A 100 6.36 -8.85 -16.43
C ARG A 100 5.36 -9.46 -17.41
N LYS A 101 4.96 -10.71 -17.16
CA LYS A 101 3.96 -11.40 -17.99
C LYS A 101 2.62 -10.66 -17.99
N SER A 102 2.08 -10.35 -16.81
CA SER A 102 0.74 -9.75 -16.70
C SER A 102 0.67 -8.35 -17.31
N PHE A 103 1.74 -7.57 -17.18
CA PHE A 103 1.79 -6.21 -17.73
C PHE A 103 2.02 -6.18 -19.24
N ALA A 104 2.83 -7.10 -19.79
CA ALA A 104 3.04 -7.18 -21.24
C ALA A 104 1.72 -7.40 -22.01
N ASP A 105 0.76 -8.11 -21.41
CA ASP A 105 -0.57 -8.34 -21.99
C ASP A 105 -1.51 -7.12 -21.85
N SER A 106 -1.13 -6.10 -21.07
CA SER A 106 -2.04 -5.03 -20.62
C SER A 106 -1.61 -3.62 -21.04
N VAL A 107 -0.31 -3.33 -21.07
CA VAL A 107 0.28 -2.01 -21.34
C VAL A 107 1.65 -2.16 -22.02
N GLU A 108 2.17 -1.09 -22.62
CA GLU A 108 3.50 -1.11 -23.23
C GLU A 108 4.58 -1.18 -22.13
N VAL A 109 5.40 -2.25 -22.17
CA VAL A 109 6.54 -2.45 -21.25
C VAL A 109 7.82 -2.07 -21.99
N VAL A 110 8.60 -1.15 -21.40
CA VAL A 110 9.87 -0.66 -21.95
C VAL A 110 11.04 -0.94 -21.00
N THR A 111 12.26 -0.88 -21.53
CA THR A 111 13.50 -1.15 -20.77
C THR A 111 14.31 0.11 -20.44
N GLN A 112 13.95 1.27 -21.00
CA GLN A 112 14.64 2.53 -20.79
C GLN A 112 13.70 3.58 -20.20
N PRO A 113 14.21 4.49 -19.34
CA PRO A 113 13.43 5.63 -18.87
C PRO A 113 13.10 6.59 -20.02
N GLY A 114 12.02 7.35 -19.87
CA GLY A 114 11.61 8.35 -20.85
C GLY A 114 10.26 9.00 -20.54
N PRO A 115 9.83 9.97 -21.37
CA PRO A 115 8.55 10.64 -21.19
C PRO A 115 7.38 9.64 -21.14
N GLY A 116 6.51 9.79 -20.14
CA GLY A 116 5.33 8.94 -19.95
C GLY A 116 5.61 7.51 -19.49
N VAL A 117 6.83 7.23 -19.04
CA VAL A 117 7.23 5.91 -18.50
C VAL A 117 7.22 5.94 -16.98
N LEU A 118 6.41 5.08 -16.37
CA LEU A 118 6.45 4.79 -14.94
C LEU A 118 7.45 3.66 -14.65
N ARG A 119 8.31 3.82 -13.65
CA ARG A 119 9.16 2.75 -13.12
C ARG A 119 8.55 2.17 -11.85
N ILE A 120 8.27 0.87 -11.87
CA ILE A 120 7.70 0.12 -10.75
C ILE A 120 8.82 -0.57 -9.98
N LYS A 121 8.84 -0.39 -8.65
CA LYS A 121 9.87 -0.85 -7.74
C LYS A 121 9.28 -1.76 -6.65
N PRO A 122 9.11 -3.06 -6.92
CA PRO A 122 8.49 -4.00 -5.99
C PRO A 122 9.49 -4.60 -4.98
N ALA A 123 9.03 -4.85 -3.76
CA ALA A 123 9.76 -5.57 -2.73
C ALA A 123 8.87 -6.55 -1.96
N ILE A 124 9.32 -7.79 -1.83
CA ILE A 124 8.77 -8.73 -0.84
C ILE A 124 9.29 -8.32 0.53
N THR A 125 8.39 -7.95 1.43
CA THR A 125 8.78 -7.30 2.68
C THR A 125 8.62 -8.15 3.93
N GLY A 126 8.00 -9.32 3.81
CA GLY A 126 7.93 -10.25 4.94
C GLY A 126 6.94 -11.38 4.77
N LEU A 127 6.98 -12.26 5.77
CA LEU A 127 6.13 -13.43 5.92
C LEU A 127 5.79 -13.58 7.41
N THR A 128 4.53 -13.47 7.82
CA THR A 128 4.11 -13.67 9.24
C THR A 128 3.59 -15.07 9.48
N SER A 129 3.69 -15.53 10.73
CA SER A 129 2.88 -16.62 11.29
C SER A 129 1.78 -16.06 12.20
N GLU A 130 0.62 -16.71 12.21
CA GLU A 130 -0.38 -16.47 13.24
C GLU A 130 -0.04 -17.35 14.44
N THR A 131 0.21 -16.73 15.60
CA THR A 131 0.34 -17.49 16.85
C THR A 131 -1.06 -17.72 17.42
N GLU A 132 -1.44 -18.98 17.63
CA GLU A 132 -2.72 -19.35 18.26
C GLU A 132 -2.87 -18.60 19.60
N GLY A 133 -3.91 -17.78 19.74
CA GLY A 133 -4.24 -17.05 20.97
C GLY A 133 -4.00 -15.54 20.97
N VAL A 134 -3.34 -14.98 19.94
CA VAL A 134 -3.28 -13.52 19.77
C VAL A 134 -4.57 -13.07 19.08
N LYS A 135 -5.51 -12.54 19.87
CA LYS A 135 -6.74 -11.92 19.34
C LYS A 135 -6.36 -10.88 18.29
N THR A 136 -6.81 -11.15 17.07
CA THR A 136 -6.93 -10.29 15.89
C THR A 136 -6.54 -8.83 16.14
N TYR A 137 -5.26 -8.51 15.99
CA TYR A 137 -4.83 -7.13 15.82
C TYR A 137 -4.58 -6.92 14.34
N GLU A 138 -5.43 -6.12 13.69
CA GLU A 138 -5.52 -5.95 12.23
C GLU A 138 -4.24 -5.38 11.57
N PHE A 139 -3.19 -5.09 12.32
CA PHE A 139 -1.94 -4.58 11.79
C PHE A 139 -0.78 -5.09 12.66
N ILE A 140 -0.21 -6.25 12.30
CA ILE A 140 1.12 -6.61 12.80
C ILE A 140 2.13 -5.80 11.99
N PRO A 141 2.99 -5.00 12.66
CA PRO A 141 4.12 -4.37 12.00
C PRO A 141 4.94 -5.37 11.21
N VAL A 142 5.21 -5.14 9.92
CA VAL A 142 6.12 -6.02 9.14
C VAL A 142 7.50 -6.09 9.83
N ALA A 143 7.90 -5.02 10.52
CA ALA A 143 9.11 -4.94 11.34
C ALA A 143 9.14 -5.94 12.54
N ALA A 144 8.00 -6.41 13.03
CA ALA A 144 7.94 -7.26 14.23
C ALA A 144 8.35 -8.72 13.99
N ILE A 145 8.57 -9.12 12.74
CA ILE A 145 8.58 -10.54 12.38
C ILE A 145 9.92 -11.21 12.65
N TYR A 146 11.07 -10.53 12.56
CA TYR A 146 12.34 -11.27 12.48
C TYR A 146 13.02 -11.61 13.81
N ASN A 147 12.99 -10.72 14.82
CA ASN A 147 13.51 -11.08 16.14
C ASN A 147 12.68 -12.22 16.77
N GLY A 148 11.40 -12.33 16.40
CA GLY A 148 10.54 -13.47 16.73
C GLY A 148 10.77 -14.70 15.85
N PHE A 149 11.15 -14.55 14.57
CA PHE A 149 11.36 -15.70 13.67
C PHE A 149 12.47 -16.63 14.17
N LYS A 150 13.64 -16.13 14.61
CA LYS A 150 14.69 -17.01 15.16
C LYS A 150 14.39 -17.55 16.56
N ALA A 151 13.58 -16.84 17.36
CA ALA A 151 13.31 -17.19 18.76
C ALA A 151 12.04 -18.04 18.96
N ALA A 152 11.05 -17.91 18.08
CA ALA A 152 9.75 -18.61 18.15
C ALA A 152 9.67 -19.82 17.19
N MET A 153 10.57 -19.96 16.21
CA MET A 153 10.70 -21.18 15.39
C MET A 153 11.37 -22.34 16.14
N GLY A 154 10.84 -22.67 17.32
CA GLY A 154 10.64 -24.09 17.61
C GLY A 154 9.81 -24.67 16.45
N TRP A 155 10.10 -25.90 16.03
CA TRP A 155 9.72 -26.55 14.76
C TRP A 155 8.21 -26.67 14.41
N ARG A 156 7.32 -25.74 14.79
CA ARG A 156 5.85 -25.85 14.66
C ARG A 156 5.12 -24.52 14.38
N SER A 157 5.76 -23.54 13.75
CA SER A 157 5.12 -22.24 13.49
C SER A 157 4.52 -22.17 12.09
N LYS A 158 3.18 -22.10 12.01
CA LYS A 158 2.40 -21.96 10.76
C LYS A 158 2.57 -20.57 10.17
N VAL A 159 3.09 -20.45 8.96
CA VAL A 159 3.05 -19.19 8.21
C VAL A 159 1.59 -18.82 7.92
N SER A 160 1.25 -17.57 7.61
CA SER A 160 -0.15 -17.19 7.34
C SER A 160 -0.30 -16.05 6.35
N GLN A 161 0.69 -15.16 6.25
CA GLN A 161 0.55 -13.94 5.45
C GLN A 161 1.87 -13.58 4.75
N LEU A 162 1.79 -13.25 3.47
CA LEU A 162 2.89 -12.71 2.65
C LEU A 162 2.70 -11.21 2.43
N PHE A 163 3.77 -10.43 2.48
CA PHE A 163 3.74 -8.97 2.32
C PHE A 163 4.53 -8.51 1.11
N LEU A 164 3.93 -7.59 0.35
CA LEU A 164 4.53 -6.92 -0.79
C LEU A 164 4.38 -5.41 -0.60
N GLU A 165 5.45 -4.67 -0.80
CA GLU A 165 5.43 -3.21 -0.93
C GLU A 165 5.93 -2.80 -2.31
N PHE A 166 5.43 -1.68 -2.82
CA PHE A 166 5.88 -1.15 -4.09
C PHE A 166 5.82 0.38 -4.12
N ASP A 167 6.82 0.97 -4.74
CA ASP A 167 6.83 2.38 -5.15
C ASP A 167 6.76 2.45 -6.68
N VAL A 168 6.05 3.43 -7.20
CA VAL A 168 5.93 3.72 -8.62
C VAL A 168 6.37 5.14 -8.82
N ILE A 169 7.43 5.33 -9.60
CA ILE A 169 8.04 6.64 -9.82
C ILE A 169 7.94 7.04 -11.29
N ASP A 170 7.92 8.34 -11.56
CA ASP A 170 8.24 8.84 -12.89
C ASP A 170 9.70 8.52 -13.23
N SER A 171 9.94 7.91 -14.38
CA SER A 171 11.26 7.34 -14.72
C SER A 171 12.34 8.40 -14.99
N VAL A 172 11.95 9.67 -15.23
CA VAL A 172 12.86 10.77 -15.56
C VAL A 172 13.21 11.58 -14.32
N SER A 173 12.21 12.03 -13.57
CA SER A 173 12.35 12.86 -12.38
C SER A 173 12.60 12.06 -11.10
N GLY A 174 12.21 10.78 -11.08
CA GLY A 174 12.26 9.94 -9.88
C GLY A 174 11.19 10.26 -8.84
N LYS A 175 10.25 11.16 -9.14
CA LYS A 175 9.18 11.54 -8.22
C LYS A 175 8.20 10.37 -8.05
N SER A 176 7.84 10.06 -6.79
CA SER A 176 6.84 9.02 -6.49
C SER A 176 5.45 9.46 -6.96
N MET A 177 4.82 8.57 -7.74
CA MET A 177 3.54 8.74 -8.41
C MET A 177 2.46 7.81 -7.84
N ALA A 178 2.85 6.66 -7.30
CA ALA A 178 1.97 5.79 -6.53
C ALA A 178 2.79 4.93 -5.59
N ALA A 179 2.17 4.48 -4.50
CA ALA A 179 2.80 3.55 -3.57
C ALA A 179 1.74 2.62 -2.99
N GLY A 180 2.15 1.45 -2.48
CA GLY A 180 1.23 0.55 -1.82
C GLY A 180 1.87 -0.56 -1.01
N VAL A 181 1.04 -1.09 -0.11
CA VAL A 181 1.32 -2.26 0.73
C VAL A 181 0.21 -3.26 0.48
N ARG A 182 0.58 -4.50 0.21
CA ARG A 182 -0.34 -5.61 0.01
C ARG A 182 -0.07 -6.72 1.01
N LYS A 183 -1.14 -7.25 1.58
CA LYS A 183 -1.14 -8.46 2.40
C LYS A 183 -1.82 -9.58 1.63
N GLY A 184 -1.19 -10.74 1.60
CA GLY A 184 -1.66 -11.91 0.86
C GLY A 184 -1.84 -13.05 1.82
N THR A 185 -3.03 -13.64 1.83
CA THR A 185 -3.37 -14.79 2.65
C THR A 185 -3.85 -15.92 1.75
N ASN A 186 -3.51 -17.16 2.09
CA ASN A 186 -4.09 -18.37 1.51
C ASN A 186 -4.22 -19.36 2.67
N GLU A 187 -5.32 -20.13 2.72
CA GLU A 187 -5.54 -21.18 3.73
C GLU A 187 -4.38 -22.18 3.75
N GLN A 188 -3.74 -22.41 2.59
CA GLN A 188 -2.56 -23.28 2.49
C GLN A 188 -1.28 -22.68 3.10
N LEU A 189 -1.23 -21.36 3.33
CA LEU A 189 -0.08 -20.77 4.04
C LEU A 189 -0.02 -21.22 5.50
N THR A 190 -1.15 -21.62 6.09
CA THR A 190 -1.26 -22.05 7.50
C THR A 190 -0.68 -23.44 7.80
N GLN A 191 0.15 -23.97 6.89
CA GLN A 191 0.86 -25.23 7.04
C GLN A 191 2.18 -25.03 7.81
N GLU A 192 2.73 -26.12 8.37
CA GLU A 192 4.01 -26.10 9.09
C GLU A 192 5.20 -25.72 8.18
N GLU A 193 5.10 -26.05 6.89
CA GLU A 193 6.07 -25.67 5.86
C GLU A 193 5.33 -25.05 4.67
N VAL A 194 5.73 -23.83 4.29
CA VAL A 194 5.18 -23.15 3.11
C VAL A 194 6.06 -23.42 1.90
N THR A 195 5.40 -23.80 0.81
CA THR A 195 6.05 -24.09 -0.47
C THR A 195 5.84 -22.96 -1.46
N LEU A 196 6.64 -22.95 -2.53
CA LEU A 196 6.47 -22.00 -3.64
C LEU A 196 5.12 -22.16 -4.36
N SER A 197 4.51 -23.36 -4.32
CA SER A 197 3.16 -23.58 -4.86
C SER A 197 2.10 -22.81 -4.09
N ASP A 198 2.23 -22.68 -2.77
CA ASP A 198 1.20 -22.04 -1.92
C ASP A 198 1.15 -20.52 -2.13
N VAL A 199 2.31 -19.90 -2.37
CA VAL A 199 2.45 -18.45 -2.61
C VAL A 199 2.22 -18.06 -4.07
N ARG A 200 2.39 -18.98 -5.02
CA ARG A 200 2.31 -18.69 -6.46
C ARG A 200 0.97 -18.08 -6.88
N PRO A 201 -0.20 -18.57 -6.44
CA PRO A 201 -1.48 -17.94 -6.76
C PRO A 201 -1.58 -16.50 -6.26
N ILE A 202 -1.05 -16.21 -5.07
CA ILE A 202 -1.08 -14.87 -4.46
C ILE A 202 -0.31 -13.88 -5.32
N VAL A 203 0.95 -14.19 -5.64
CA VAL A 203 1.82 -13.29 -6.39
C VAL A 203 1.35 -13.12 -7.84
N GLN A 204 0.77 -14.16 -8.44
CA GLN A 204 0.16 -14.09 -9.77
C GLN A 204 -1.08 -13.19 -9.78
N GLU A 205 -1.95 -13.32 -8.78
CA GLU A 205 -3.13 -12.48 -8.66
C GLU A 205 -2.76 -11.01 -8.41
N TRP A 206 -1.75 -10.74 -7.58
CA TRP A 206 -1.22 -9.38 -7.40
C TRP A 206 -0.69 -8.78 -8.71
N ALA A 207 0.07 -9.55 -9.48
CA ALA A 207 0.58 -9.11 -10.77
C ALA A 207 -0.56 -8.75 -11.74
N LYS A 208 -1.57 -9.62 -11.83
CA LYS A 208 -2.76 -9.41 -12.67
C LYS A 208 -3.55 -8.18 -12.25
N GLN A 209 -3.80 -8.00 -10.95
CA GLN A 209 -4.49 -6.82 -10.43
C GLN A 209 -3.70 -5.54 -10.67
N GLY A 210 -2.37 -5.59 -10.53
CA GLY A 210 -1.48 -4.47 -10.82
C GLY A 210 -1.57 -4.05 -12.30
N ALA A 211 -1.52 -5.01 -13.21
CA ALA A 211 -1.63 -4.78 -14.64
C ALA A 211 -2.99 -4.17 -15.01
N ASN A 212 -4.09 -4.75 -14.51
CA ASN A 212 -5.45 -4.24 -14.73
C ASN A 212 -5.64 -2.82 -14.17
N SER A 213 -5.14 -2.57 -12.96
CA SER A 213 -5.22 -1.25 -12.33
C SER A 213 -4.46 -0.19 -13.13
N THR A 214 -3.30 -0.55 -13.70
CA THR A 214 -2.48 0.34 -14.52
C THR A 214 -3.15 0.64 -15.86
N LYS A 215 -3.67 -0.40 -16.53
CA LYS A 215 -4.45 -0.26 -17.76
C LYS A 215 -5.67 0.64 -17.55
N GLY A 216 -6.40 0.46 -16.46
CA GLY A 216 -7.52 1.31 -16.07
C GLY A 216 -7.11 2.77 -15.94
N LEU A 217 -6.05 3.05 -15.17
CA LEU A 217 -5.52 4.40 -15.00
C LEU A 217 -5.11 5.06 -16.33
N PHE A 218 -4.39 4.34 -17.19
CA PHE A 218 -3.97 4.88 -18.49
C PHE A 218 -5.17 5.17 -19.41
N SER A 219 -6.23 4.35 -19.32
CA SER A 219 -7.45 4.55 -20.11
C SER A 219 -8.32 5.70 -19.60
N GLU A 220 -8.45 5.87 -18.28
CA GLU A 220 -9.25 6.94 -17.67
C GLU A 220 -8.60 8.31 -17.84
N ALA A 221 -7.27 8.35 -17.83
CA ALA A 221 -6.50 9.58 -17.97
C ALA A 221 -6.23 9.96 -19.44
N SER A 222 -6.67 9.16 -20.40
CA SER A 222 -6.65 9.51 -21.83
C SER A 222 -7.74 10.56 -22.11
N PRO A 223 -7.45 11.62 -22.88
CA PRO A 223 -8.48 12.60 -23.26
C PRO A 223 -9.63 11.86 -23.95
N LYS A 224 -10.84 11.93 -23.38
CA LYS A 224 -12.04 11.48 -24.11
C LYS A 224 -12.13 12.33 -25.37
N ILE A 225 -11.75 11.76 -26.52
CA ILE A 225 -12.03 12.37 -27.80
C ILE A 225 -13.56 12.48 -27.85
N LYS A 226 -14.09 13.70 -27.69
CA LYS A 226 -15.49 13.96 -28.00
C LYS A 226 -15.62 13.64 -29.47
N ALA A 227 -16.28 12.53 -29.79
CA ALA A 227 -16.71 12.27 -31.15
C ALA A 227 -17.51 13.50 -31.59
N VAL A 228 -16.95 14.27 -32.52
CA VAL A 228 -17.70 15.29 -33.24
C VAL A 228 -18.59 14.49 -34.18
N THR A 229 -19.84 14.27 -33.78
CA THR A 229 -20.88 13.82 -34.68
C THR A 229 -21.10 14.94 -35.69
N TYR A 230 -20.77 14.67 -36.96
CA TYR A 230 -21.19 15.48 -38.11
C TYR A 230 -22.64 15.16 -38.45
#